data_AF-A0A7S1X5E9-F1
#
_entry.id   AF-A0A7S1X5E9-F1
#
_cell.length_a   1.000
_cell.length_b   1.000
_cell.length_c   1.000
_cell.angle_alpha   90.00
_cell.angle_beta   90.00
_cell.angle_gamma   90.00
#
_symmetry.space_group_name_H-M   'P 1'
#
loop_
_entity.id
_entity.type
_entity.pdbx_description
1 polymer ?
#
loop_
_entity_poly.entity_id
_entity_poly.type
_entity_poly.pdbx_seq_one_letter_code
_entity_poly.pdbx_strand_id
1 'polypeptide(L)'
;NLEELHTLCTTAFMKRRLKKDVLSQLPPKLRQQIYLQLGEKEMRPVKEVQRQLEAVKVALEAAKATGEAGAVGGPKMEEKRILNDYYLKSAEAKIVSVQQYVRDLLENDEKFLIFAHHKCLLDGIEQCLRKAQKKFIRIDGSTAAHERQGLVHRFQENPDCKAAVLSIRAAGQGLTLTAAHVVVMAELSWTPGEMVQA
;
A
#
# COMPACT_ATOMS: atom_id res chain seq x y z
N ASN A 1 12.30 29.40 13.23
CA ASN A 1 11.12 29.89 12.47
C ASN A 1 9.94 28.91 12.43
N LEU A 2 9.91 27.82 13.21
CA LEU A 2 8.76 26.90 13.24
C LEU A 2 7.57 27.44 14.05
N GLU A 3 7.85 28.18 15.13
CA GLU A 3 6.81 28.79 15.98
C GLU A 3 6.06 29.90 15.25
N GLU A 4 6.78 30.80 14.57
CA GLU A 4 6.18 31.87 13.76
C GLU A 4 5.26 31.30 12.66
N LEU A 5 5.72 30.24 11.98
CA LEU A 5 4.90 29.51 11.01
C LEU A 5 3.67 28.89 11.66
N HIS A 6 3.82 28.28 12.84
CA HIS A 6 2.70 27.67 13.56
C HIS A 6 1.65 28.72 13.95
N THR A 7 2.07 29.87 14.49
CA THR A 7 1.19 30.98 14.83
C THR A 7 0.46 31.49 13.59
N LEU A 8 1.18 31.86 12.52
CA LEU A 8 0.58 32.34 11.28
C LEU A 8 -0.43 31.35 10.69
N CYS A 9 -0.07 30.06 10.63
CA CYS A 9 -0.98 29.04 10.13
C CYS A 9 -2.22 28.90 11.02
N THR A 10 -2.07 28.78 12.34
CA THR A 10 -3.20 28.49 13.23
C THR A 10 -4.14 29.66 13.46
N THR A 11 -3.63 30.89 13.46
CA THR A 11 -4.46 32.08 13.72
C THR A 11 -5.18 32.58 12.49
N ALA A 12 -4.57 32.48 11.30
CA ALA A 12 -5.12 33.09 10.09
C ALA A 12 -5.73 32.09 9.09
N PHE A 13 -5.21 30.86 8.97
CA PHE A 13 -5.52 30.03 7.79
C PHE A 13 -5.91 28.57 8.08
N MET A 14 -5.54 28.00 9.23
CA MET A 14 -5.64 26.56 9.49
C MET A 14 -6.34 26.27 10.81
N LYS A 15 -7.52 25.64 10.73
CA LYS A 15 -8.18 25.02 11.88
C LYS A 15 -7.89 23.52 11.91
N ARG A 16 -7.08 23.08 12.86
CA ARG A 16 -6.69 21.67 13.04
C ARG A 16 -7.10 21.17 14.42
N ARG A 17 -7.67 19.96 14.49
CA ARG A 17 -8.01 19.23 15.73
C ARG A 17 -7.51 17.79 15.61
N LEU A 18 -6.96 17.21 16.67
CA LEU A 18 -6.56 15.80 16.65
C LEU A 18 -7.75 14.92 17.09
N LYS A 19 -7.79 13.67 16.62
CA LYS A 19 -8.86 12.73 17.02
C LYS A 19 -8.93 12.55 18.53
N LYS A 20 -7.78 12.48 19.22
CA LYS A 20 -7.70 12.40 20.68
C LYS A 20 -8.32 13.60 21.42
N ASP A 21 -8.39 14.76 20.78
CA ASP A 21 -8.91 15.99 21.39
C ASP A 21 -10.44 16.09 21.24
N VAL A 22 -11.06 15.25 20.39
CA VAL A 22 -12.48 15.38 20.00
C VAL A 22 -13.26 14.07 20.22
N LEU A 23 -12.61 12.92 20.13
CA LEU A 23 -13.24 11.59 20.15
C LEU A 23 -12.64 10.74 21.27
N SER A 24 -13.05 11.01 22.51
CA SER A 24 -12.59 10.28 23.72
C SER A 24 -13.10 8.83 23.80
N GLN A 25 -14.17 8.51 23.07
CA GLN A 25 -14.79 7.18 23.05
C GLN A 25 -14.17 6.23 22.01
N LEU A 26 -13.31 6.72 21.12
CA LEU A 26 -12.72 5.90 20.08
C LEU A 26 -11.51 5.12 20.64
N PRO A 27 -11.47 3.78 20.50
CA PRO A 27 -10.30 3.01 20.91
C PRO A 27 -9.02 3.50 20.21
N PRO A 28 -7.85 3.40 20.86
CA PRO A 28 -6.59 3.74 20.23
C PRO A 28 -6.33 2.82 19.02
N LYS A 29 -5.79 3.40 17.92
CA LYS A 29 -5.36 2.61 16.76
C LYS A 29 -4.11 1.82 17.11
N LEU A 30 -4.23 0.49 17.14
CA LEU A 30 -3.08 -0.41 17.26
C LEU A 30 -2.40 -0.55 15.89
N ARG A 31 -1.06 -0.55 15.89
CA ARG A 31 -0.25 -0.76 14.69
C ARG A 31 0.75 -1.86 14.97
N GLN A 32 0.77 -2.87 14.12
CA GLN A 32 1.69 -4.00 14.19
C GLN A 32 2.37 -4.19 12.84
N GLN A 33 3.65 -4.54 12.87
CA GLN A 33 4.41 -4.97 11.69
C GLN A 33 4.47 -6.48 11.68
N ILE A 34 4.14 -7.08 10.53
CA ILE A 34 4.15 -8.53 10.33
C ILE A 34 5.26 -8.85 9.34
N TYR A 35 6.21 -9.66 9.80
CA TYR A 35 7.31 -10.12 8.96
C TYR A 35 6.87 -11.35 8.19
N LEU A 36 6.86 -11.23 6.86
CA LEU A 36 6.51 -12.33 5.97
C LEU A 36 7.74 -13.20 5.71
N GLN A 37 7.57 -14.51 5.87
CA GLN A 37 8.55 -15.48 5.41
C GLN A 37 8.34 -15.68 3.90
N LEU A 38 9.39 -15.45 3.12
CA LEU A 38 9.39 -15.61 1.67
C LEU A 38 10.26 -16.81 1.31
N GLY A 39 9.74 -17.72 0.50
CA GLY A 39 10.49 -18.89 0.06
C GLY A 39 11.62 -18.52 -0.92
N GLU A 40 12.57 -19.45 -1.10
CA GLU A 40 13.69 -19.21 -2.01
C GLU A 40 13.24 -18.98 -3.45
N LYS A 41 12.18 -19.67 -3.89
CA LYS A 41 11.68 -19.57 -5.26
C LYS A 41 11.14 -18.17 -5.56
N GLU A 42 10.42 -17.60 -4.60
CA GLU A 42 9.85 -16.25 -4.66
C GLU A 42 10.95 -15.18 -4.57
N MET A 43 12.00 -15.44 -3.77
CA MET A 43 13.09 -14.48 -3.58
C MET A 43 14.14 -14.48 -4.70
N ARG A 44 14.30 -15.56 -5.47
CA ARG A 44 15.24 -15.62 -6.61
C ARG A 44 15.14 -14.43 -7.57
N PRO A 45 13.95 -14.11 -8.14
CA PRO A 45 13.83 -12.97 -9.06
C PRO A 45 14.14 -11.63 -8.36
N VAL A 46 13.73 -11.46 -7.09
CA VAL A 46 14.01 -10.24 -6.32
C VAL A 46 15.51 -10.06 -6.10
N LYS A 47 16.23 -11.14 -5.73
CA LYS A 47 17.67 -11.13 -5.52
C LYS A 47 18.45 -10.83 -6.81
N GLU A 48 17.99 -11.34 -7.95
CA GLU A 48 18.61 -11.05 -9.25
C GLU A 48 18.54 -9.56 -9.58
N VAL A 49 17.34 -8.96 -9.47
CA VAL A 49 17.15 -7.53 -9.73
C VAL A 49 17.89 -6.67 -8.69
N GLN A 50 17.94 -7.12 -7.43
CA GLN A 50 18.71 -6.44 -6.38
C GLN A 50 20.20 -6.35 -6.73
N ARG A 51 20.79 -7.45 -7.23
CA ARG A 51 22.19 -7.49 -7.66
C ARG A 51 22.43 -6.54 -8.84
N GLN A 52 21.51 -6.50 -9.80
CA GLN A 52 21.59 -5.57 -10.94
C GLN A 52 21.52 -4.11 -10.49
N LEU A 53 20.63 -3.80 -9.53
CA LEU A 53 20.50 -2.45 -8.97
C LEU A 53 21.78 -2.01 -8.26
N GLU A 54 22.39 -2.91 -7.49
CA GLU A 54 23.64 -2.66 -6.77
C GLU A 54 24.80 -2.41 -7.75
N ALA A 55 24.92 -3.22 -8.80
CA ALA A 55 25.93 -3.04 -9.84
C ALA A 55 25.79 -1.67 -10.56
N VAL A 56 24.57 -1.27 -10.90
CA VAL A 56 24.32 0.03 -11.54
C VAL A 56 24.61 1.20 -10.60
N LYS A 57 24.28 1.08 -9.30
CA LYS A 57 24.61 2.11 -8.31
C LYS A 57 26.13 2.30 -8.18
N VAL A 58 26.89 1.21 -8.11
CA VAL A 58 28.36 1.28 -8.04
C VAL A 58 28.94 1.94 -9.30
N ALA A 59 28.45 1.58 -10.48
CA ALA A 59 28.88 2.20 -11.74
C ALA A 59 28.53 3.69 -11.80
N LEU A 60 27.37 4.09 -11.29
CA LEU A 60 26.91 5.47 -11.28
C LEU A 60 27.72 6.34 -10.30
N GLU A 61 28.09 5.81 -9.13
CA GLU A 61 28.99 6.49 -8.18
C GLU A 61 30.40 6.64 -8.75
N ALA A 62 30.92 5.62 -9.44
CA ALA A 62 32.20 5.72 -10.13
C ALA A 62 32.19 6.79 -11.24
N ALA A 63 31.11 6.86 -12.03
CA ALA A 63 30.95 7.87 -13.08
C ALA A 63 30.77 9.31 -12.54
N LYS A 64 30.15 9.47 -11.35
CA LYS A 64 30.10 10.77 -10.67
C LYS A 64 31.50 11.23 -10.22
N ALA A 65 32.34 10.31 -9.78
CA ALA A 65 33.71 10.61 -9.36
C ALA A 65 34.62 11.04 -10.53
N THR A 66 34.37 10.57 -11.76
CA THR A 66 35.14 10.92 -12.96
C THR A 66 34.66 12.16 -13.71
N GLY A 67 33.54 12.78 -13.31
CA GLY A 67 33.06 14.05 -13.87
C GLY A 67 32.22 13.94 -15.15
N GLU A 68 31.93 12.74 -15.65
CA GLU A 68 31.13 12.50 -16.87
C GLU A 68 29.60 12.52 -16.60
N ALA A 69 29.12 13.43 -15.75
CA ALA A 69 27.73 13.44 -15.27
C ALA A 69 26.70 14.07 -16.25
N GLY A 70 27.09 14.32 -17.51
CA GLY A 70 26.34 15.17 -18.45
C GLY A 70 25.45 14.47 -19.49
N ALA A 71 25.45 13.14 -19.58
CA ALA A 71 24.64 12.46 -20.61
C ALA A 71 23.15 12.40 -20.23
N VAL A 72 22.37 13.33 -20.80
CA VAL A 72 20.90 13.30 -20.79
C VAL A 72 20.44 12.01 -21.49
N GLY A 73 19.98 11.02 -20.71
CA GLY A 73 19.54 9.71 -21.19
C GLY A 73 20.38 8.51 -20.74
N GLY A 74 21.46 8.72 -19.99
CA GLY A 74 22.37 7.66 -19.52
C GLY A 74 21.94 6.91 -18.24
N PRO A 75 22.89 6.38 -17.44
CA PRO A 75 22.68 5.34 -16.40
C PRO A 75 21.65 5.67 -15.30
N LYS A 76 21.25 6.93 -15.13
CA LYS A 76 20.11 7.33 -14.29
C LYS A 76 18.75 6.79 -14.78
N MET A 77 18.55 6.65 -16.09
CA MET A 77 17.31 6.08 -16.64
C MET A 77 17.26 4.57 -16.38
N GLU A 78 18.40 3.90 -16.52
CA GLU A 78 18.55 2.48 -16.24
C GLU A 78 18.37 2.16 -14.75
N GLU A 79 18.93 2.98 -13.86
CA GLU A 79 18.68 2.87 -12.41
C GLU A 79 17.18 2.96 -12.09
N LYS A 80 16.46 3.93 -12.67
CA LYS A 80 15.01 4.07 -12.49
C LYS A 80 14.23 2.87 -13.02
N ARG A 81 14.66 2.30 -14.16
CA ARG A 81 14.05 1.11 -14.75
C ARG A 81 14.19 -0.09 -13.82
N ILE A 82 15.40 -0.36 -13.34
CA ILE A 82 15.70 -1.47 -12.43
C ILE A 82 15.00 -1.26 -11.08
N LEU A 83 14.95 -0.03 -10.56
CA LEU A 83 14.21 0.27 -9.33
C LEU A 83 12.72 -0.05 -9.46
N ASN A 84 12.11 0.29 -10.60
CA ASN A 84 10.71 -0.03 -10.86
C ASN A 84 10.48 -1.54 -11.00
N ASP A 85 11.39 -2.25 -11.66
CA ASP A 85 11.33 -3.72 -11.74
C ASP A 85 11.50 -4.36 -10.36
N TYR A 86 12.44 -3.87 -9.54
CA TYR A 86 12.62 -4.32 -8.17
C TYR A 86 11.35 -4.12 -7.34
N TYR A 87 10.69 -2.98 -7.49
CA TYR A 87 9.43 -2.67 -6.82
C TYR A 87 8.33 -3.66 -7.21
N LEU A 88 8.18 -3.95 -8.52
CA LEU A 88 7.21 -4.94 -9.02
C LEU A 88 7.53 -6.37 -8.57
N LYS A 89 8.79 -6.82 -8.70
CA LYS A 89 9.22 -8.16 -8.28
C LYS A 89 9.05 -8.39 -6.79
N SER A 90 9.26 -7.35 -5.98
CA SER A 90 9.01 -7.44 -4.54
C SER A 90 7.52 -7.68 -4.22
N ALA A 91 6.61 -7.14 -5.04
CA ALA A 91 5.17 -7.38 -4.91
C ALA A 91 4.79 -8.80 -5.30
N GLU A 92 5.31 -9.29 -6.44
CA GLU A 92 5.10 -10.66 -6.92
C GLU A 92 5.55 -11.69 -5.87
N ALA A 93 6.73 -11.50 -5.28
CA ALA A 93 7.27 -12.40 -4.26
C ALA A 93 6.40 -12.49 -3.00
N LYS A 94 5.72 -11.40 -2.63
CA LYS A 94 4.86 -11.33 -1.44
C LYS A 94 3.51 -12.02 -1.62
N ILE A 95 3.06 -12.27 -2.86
CA ILE A 95 1.70 -12.77 -3.14
C ILE A 95 1.38 -14.00 -2.29
N VAL A 96 2.25 -15.02 -2.30
CA VAL A 96 2.00 -16.29 -1.60
C VAL A 96 1.83 -16.10 -0.09
N SER A 97 2.71 -15.32 0.54
CA SER A 97 2.69 -15.08 1.98
C SER A 97 1.54 -14.16 2.39
N VAL A 98 1.20 -13.17 1.56
CA VAL A 98 0.00 -12.33 1.77
C VAL A 98 -1.27 -13.16 1.65
N GLN A 99 -1.35 -14.08 0.68
CA GLN A 99 -2.49 -14.99 0.57
C GLN A 99 -2.61 -15.91 1.79
N GLN A 100 -1.51 -16.37 2.38
CA GLN A 100 -1.55 -17.12 3.64
C GLN A 100 -2.13 -16.27 4.76
N TYR A 101 -1.61 -15.05 4.94
CA TYR A 101 -2.10 -14.15 5.98
C TYR A 101 -3.60 -13.80 5.79
N VAL A 102 -4.04 -13.64 4.54
CA VAL A 102 -5.47 -13.43 4.23
C VAL A 102 -6.30 -14.65 4.63
N ARG A 103 -5.81 -15.88 4.44
CA ARG A 103 -6.53 -17.08 4.90
C ARG A 103 -6.68 -17.08 6.42
N ASP A 104 -5.61 -16.79 7.14
CA ASP A 104 -5.61 -16.72 8.60
C ASP A 104 -6.62 -15.66 9.11
N LEU A 105 -6.73 -14.52 8.41
CA LEU A 105 -7.74 -13.50 8.73
C LEU A 105 -9.18 -13.96 8.47
N LEU A 106 -9.40 -14.76 7.43
CA LEU A 106 -10.75 -15.28 7.12
C LEU A 106 -11.24 -16.32 8.13
N GLU A 107 -10.33 -16.98 8.84
CA GLU A 107 -10.66 -17.91 9.93
C GLU A 107 -11.24 -17.19 11.15
N ASN A 108 -10.86 -15.93 11.39
CA ASN A 108 -11.41 -15.11 12.47
C ASN A 108 -12.86 -14.63 12.20
N ASP A 109 -13.37 -14.82 10.98
CA ASP A 109 -14.71 -14.41 10.50
C ASP A 109 -15.05 -12.91 10.66
N GLU A 110 -14.05 -12.05 10.76
CA GLU A 110 -14.21 -10.60 10.88
C GLU A 110 -14.09 -9.86 9.54
N LYS A 111 -14.66 -8.66 9.45
CA LYS A 111 -14.48 -7.78 8.28
C LYS A 111 -13.14 -7.07 8.34
N PHE A 112 -12.38 -7.11 7.24
CA PHE A 112 -11.11 -6.42 7.13
C PHE A 112 -10.96 -5.66 5.80
N LEU A 113 -10.14 -4.60 5.84
CA LEU A 113 -9.69 -3.86 4.66
C LEU A 113 -8.28 -4.33 4.31
N ILE A 114 -7.98 -4.53 3.03
CA ILE A 114 -6.63 -4.83 2.56
C ILE A 114 -6.23 -3.87 1.44
N PHE A 115 -5.13 -3.18 1.66
CA PHE A 115 -4.60 -2.19 0.74
C PHE A 115 -3.32 -2.68 0.07
N ALA A 116 -3.25 -2.50 -1.25
CA ALA A 116 -2.05 -2.74 -2.05
C ALA A 116 -1.93 -1.68 -3.15
N HIS A 117 -0.74 -1.55 -3.75
CA HIS A 117 -0.49 -0.65 -4.88
C HIS A 117 -0.48 -1.42 -6.20
N HIS A 118 0.19 -2.57 -6.25
CA HIS A 118 0.37 -3.33 -7.47
C HIS A 118 -0.87 -4.17 -7.81
N LYS A 119 -1.26 -4.10 -9.08
CA LYS A 119 -2.40 -4.89 -9.59
C LYS A 119 -2.18 -6.39 -9.43
N CYS A 120 -0.98 -6.91 -9.65
CA CYS A 120 -0.67 -8.33 -9.49
C CYS A 120 -0.95 -8.82 -8.05
N LEU A 121 -0.67 -7.99 -7.04
CA LEU A 121 -0.94 -8.35 -5.66
C LEU A 121 -2.43 -8.26 -5.33
N LEU A 122 -3.13 -7.22 -5.82
CA LEU A 122 -4.59 -7.12 -5.71
C LEU A 122 -5.29 -8.33 -6.35
N ASP A 123 -4.86 -8.72 -7.56
CA ASP A 123 -5.36 -9.89 -8.28
C ASP A 123 -5.09 -11.18 -7.52
N GLY A 124 -3.90 -11.32 -6.91
CA GLY A 124 -3.54 -12.44 -6.06
C GLY A 124 -4.42 -12.57 -4.82
N ILE A 125 -4.72 -11.45 -4.14
CA ILE A 125 -5.62 -11.41 -2.99
C ILE A 125 -7.04 -11.80 -3.41
N GLU A 126 -7.54 -11.23 -4.50
CA GLU A 126 -8.85 -11.55 -5.07
C GLU A 126 -8.97 -13.04 -5.41
N GLN A 127 -7.95 -13.63 -6.04
CA GLN A 127 -7.92 -15.06 -6.33
C GLN A 127 -8.04 -15.91 -5.06
N CYS A 128 -7.36 -15.50 -3.98
CA CYS A 128 -7.43 -16.19 -2.69
C CYS A 128 -8.85 -16.13 -2.09
N LEU A 129 -9.48 -14.96 -2.10
CA LEU A 129 -10.85 -14.77 -1.61
C LEU A 129 -11.87 -15.58 -2.42
N ARG A 130 -11.71 -15.63 -3.75
CA ARG A 130 -12.54 -16.45 -4.63
C ARG A 130 -12.39 -17.93 -4.35
N LYS A 131 -11.16 -18.43 -4.17
CA LYS A 131 -10.88 -19.83 -3.82
C LYS A 131 -11.48 -20.21 -2.46
N ALA A 132 -11.45 -19.28 -1.50
CA ALA A 132 -12.08 -19.45 -0.19
C ALA A 132 -13.61 -19.29 -0.22
N GLN A 133 -14.20 -18.99 -1.39
CA GLN A 133 -15.65 -18.76 -1.57
C GLN A 133 -16.21 -17.65 -0.66
N LYS A 134 -15.40 -16.63 -0.33
CA LYS A 134 -15.81 -15.51 0.52
C LYS A 134 -16.23 -14.32 -0.34
N LYS A 135 -17.30 -13.61 0.06
CA LYS A 135 -17.73 -12.39 -0.66
C LYS A 135 -16.81 -11.24 -0.27
N PHE A 136 -16.43 -10.43 -1.25
CA PHE A 136 -15.58 -9.26 -1.08
C PHE A 136 -15.99 -8.16 -2.06
N ILE A 137 -15.47 -6.95 -1.84
CA ILE A 137 -15.48 -5.87 -2.84
C ILE A 137 -14.05 -5.58 -3.29
N ARG A 138 -13.91 -5.00 -4.48
CA ARG A 138 -12.65 -4.48 -4.98
C ARG A 138 -12.83 -3.07 -5.51
N ILE A 139 -11.99 -2.13 -5.06
CA ILE A 139 -11.95 -0.76 -5.59
C ILE A 139 -10.52 -0.41 -5.95
N ASP A 140 -10.25 -0.20 -7.23
CA ASP A 140 -8.94 0.24 -7.72
C ASP A 140 -9.06 1.36 -8.78
N GLY A 141 -8.01 1.58 -9.57
CA GLY A 141 -8.00 2.60 -10.62
C GLY A 141 -8.91 2.29 -11.80
N SER A 142 -9.35 1.04 -11.97
CA SER A 142 -10.27 0.62 -13.02
C SER A 142 -11.74 0.72 -12.63
N THR A 143 -12.04 0.86 -11.34
CA THR A 143 -13.42 1.00 -10.84
C THR A 143 -13.98 2.39 -11.16
N ALA A 144 -15.11 2.44 -11.88
CA ALA A 144 -15.73 3.70 -12.26
C ALA A 144 -16.28 4.44 -11.03
N ALA A 145 -16.23 5.78 -11.04
CA ALA A 145 -16.61 6.59 -9.88
C ALA A 145 -18.04 6.31 -9.38
N HIS A 146 -18.98 6.12 -10.30
CA HIS A 146 -20.39 5.87 -9.97
C HIS A 146 -20.64 4.50 -9.31
N GLU A 147 -19.76 3.51 -9.52
CA GLU A 147 -19.89 2.16 -8.94
C GLU A 147 -19.39 2.09 -7.48
N ARG A 148 -18.45 2.99 -7.12
CA ARG A 148 -17.75 2.96 -5.83
C ARG A 148 -18.72 3.01 -4.65
N GLN A 149 -19.74 3.85 -4.71
CA GLN A 149 -20.70 4.00 -3.62
C GLN A 149 -21.51 2.71 -3.40
N GLY A 150 -21.89 2.01 -4.48
CA GLY A 150 -22.58 0.73 -4.39
C GLY A 150 -21.69 -0.36 -3.78
N LEU A 151 -20.40 -0.36 -4.09
CA LEU A 151 -19.43 -1.27 -3.47
C LEU A 151 -19.24 -0.97 -1.98
N VAL A 152 -19.08 0.31 -1.62
CA VAL A 152 -18.98 0.73 -0.21
C VAL A 152 -20.22 0.28 0.56
N HIS A 153 -21.42 0.55 0.04
CA HIS A 153 -22.67 0.14 0.65
C HIS A 153 -22.75 -1.38 0.83
N ARG A 154 -22.40 -2.15 -0.21
CA ARG A 154 -22.34 -3.61 -0.13
C ARG A 154 -21.40 -4.09 0.98
N PHE A 155 -20.22 -3.49 1.11
CA PHE A 155 -19.28 -3.86 2.16
C PHE A 155 -19.78 -3.48 3.55
N GLN A 156 -20.42 -2.32 3.69
CA GLN A 156 -20.94 -1.85 4.98
C GLN A 156 -22.10 -2.72 5.46
N GLU A 157 -23.08 -3.00 4.59
CA GLU A 157 -24.35 -3.61 4.99
C GLU A 157 -24.39 -5.13 4.91
N ASN A 158 -23.67 -5.75 3.96
CA ASN A 158 -23.74 -7.20 3.78
C ASN A 158 -22.82 -7.92 4.78
N PRO A 159 -23.34 -8.72 5.72
CA PRO A 159 -22.50 -9.44 6.70
C PRO A 159 -21.59 -10.50 6.08
N ASP A 160 -21.98 -11.07 4.92
CA ASP A 160 -21.19 -12.07 4.19
C ASP A 160 -19.98 -11.45 3.47
N CYS A 161 -19.99 -10.12 3.27
CA CYS A 161 -18.90 -9.41 2.62
C CYS A 161 -17.76 -9.16 3.63
N LYS A 162 -16.80 -10.08 3.67
CA LYS A 162 -15.75 -10.11 4.70
C LYS A 162 -14.51 -9.28 4.38
N ALA A 163 -14.26 -9.00 3.10
CA ALA A 163 -13.06 -8.28 2.69
C ALA A 163 -13.35 -7.12 1.74
N ALA A 164 -12.58 -6.04 1.87
CA ALA A 164 -12.49 -4.98 0.87
C ALA A 164 -11.05 -4.90 0.36
N VAL A 165 -10.85 -5.21 -0.91
CA VAL A 165 -9.57 -5.16 -1.61
C VAL A 165 -9.42 -3.78 -2.27
N LEU A 166 -8.52 -2.96 -1.76
CA LEU A 166 -8.47 -1.53 -2.08
C LEU A 166 -7.10 -1.18 -2.64
N SER A 167 -7.06 -0.35 -3.68
CA SER A 167 -5.79 0.27 -4.05
C SER A 167 -5.43 1.36 -3.04
N ILE A 168 -4.15 1.51 -2.68
CA ILE A 168 -3.70 2.58 -1.78
C ILE A 168 -4.09 3.95 -2.35
N ARG A 169 -4.07 4.12 -3.67
CA ARG A 169 -4.50 5.35 -4.34
C ARG A 169 -6.01 5.58 -4.28
N ALA A 170 -6.83 4.53 -4.10
CA ALA A 170 -8.27 4.69 -3.90
C ALA A 170 -8.60 5.32 -2.53
N ALA A 171 -7.69 5.24 -1.54
CA ALA A 171 -7.84 5.95 -0.26
C ALA A 171 -7.88 7.49 -0.44
N GLY A 172 -7.31 7.99 -1.54
CA GLY A 172 -7.39 9.38 -2.01
C GLY A 172 -8.80 9.96 -2.10
N GLN A 173 -9.84 9.10 -2.13
CA GLN A 173 -11.18 9.45 -2.56
C GLN A 173 -12.22 9.55 -1.43
N GLY A 174 -11.82 9.40 -0.16
CA GLY A 174 -12.72 9.62 0.98
C GLY A 174 -13.77 8.53 1.20
N LEU A 175 -13.44 7.27 0.89
CA LEU A 175 -14.34 6.14 1.15
C LEU A 175 -14.54 5.94 2.66
N THR A 176 -15.80 5.76 3.09
CA THR A 176 -16.14 5.50 4.50
C THR A 176 -16.47 4.01 4.68
N LEU A 177 -15.54 3.25 5.28
CA LEU A 177 -15.61 1.79 5.43
C LEU A 177 -15.50 1.38 6.92
N THR A 178 -16.46 1.82 7.71
CA THR A 178 -16.48 1.67 9.18
C THR A 178 -16.87 0.28 9.69
N ALA A 179 -17.40 -0.60 8.84
CA ALA A 179 -17.78 -1.97 9.20
C ALA A 179 -16.58 -2.89 9.45
N ALA A 180 -15.37 -2.48 9.07
CA ALA A 180 -14.14 -3.18 9.41
C ALA A 180 -13.38 -2.46 10.52
N HIS A 181 -12.76 -3.24 11.40
CA HIS A 181 -11.85 -2.76 12.44
C HIS A 181 -10.40 -3.21 12.20
N VAL A 182 -10.18 -4.18 11.30
CA VAL A 182 -8.85 -4.63 10.86
C VAL A 182 -8.50 -3.98 9.52
N VAL A 183 -7.30 -3.41 9.45
CA VAL A 183 -6.74 -2.81 8.23
C VAL A 183 -5.36 -3.40 7.97
N VAL A 184 -5.21 -4.03 6.82
CA VAL A 184 -3.97 -4.66 6.35
C VAL A 184 -3.36 -3.80 5.26
N MET A 185 -2.15 -3.30 5.51
CA MET A 185 -1.31 -2.69 4.48
C MET A 185 -0.42 -3.80 3.89
N ALA A 186 -0.86 -4.46 2.83
CA ALA A 186 -0.09 -5.51 2.16
C ALA A 186 1.15 -4.93 1.45
N GLU A 187 1.06 -3.66 1.06
CA GLU A 187 2.18 -2.86 0.56
C GLU A 187 2.23 -1.51 1.24
N LEU A 188 3.42 -0.90 1.20
CA LEU A 188 3.65 0.44 1.69
C LEU A 188 3.96 1.34 0.50
N SER A 189 3.38 2.55 0.51
CA SER A 189 3.72 3.57 -0.49
C SER A 189 5.01 4.28 -0.10
N TRP A 190 5.76 4.72 -1.10
CA TRP A 190 6.89 5.64 -0.96
C TRP A 190 6.49 6.96 -0.30
N THR A 191 5.23 7.36 -0.47
CA THR A 191 4.68 8.59 0.11
C THR A 191 3.95 8.26 1.41
N PRO A 192 4.47 8.67 2.59
CA PRO A 192 3.84 8.34 3.87
C PRO A 192 2.40 8.85 4.00
N GLY A 193 2.09 10.00 3.38
CA GLY A 193 0.75 10.59 3.38
C GLY A 193 -0.32 9.68 2.78
N GLU A 194 0.00 8.92 1.72
CA GLU A 194 -0.94 7.99 1.09
C GLU A 194 -1.33 6.85 2.06
N MET A 195 -0.39 6.40 2.88
CA MET A 195 -0.63 5.36 3.89
C MET A 195 -1.34 5.86 5.15
N VAL A 196 -1.20 7.16 5.47
CA VAL A 196 -1.94 7.77 6.58
C VAL A 196 -3.40 7.97 6.21
N GLN A 197 -3.67 8.21 4.92
CA GLN A 197 -5.00 8.38 4.37
C GLN A 197 -5.73 7.05 4.14
N ALA A 198 -5.00 5.98 3.81
CA ALA A 198 -5.49 4.60 3.75
C ALA A 198 -5.78 4.02 5.15
#